data_AF-A0A535N004-F1
#
_entry.id   AF-A0A535N004-F1
#
_cell.length_a   1.000
_cell.length_b   1.000
_cell.length_c   1.000
_cell.angle_alpha   90.00
_cell.angle_beta   90.00
_cell.angle_gamma   90.00
#
_symmetry.space_group_name_H-M   'P 1'
#
loop_
_entity.id
_entity.type
_entity.pdbx_description
1 polymer ?
#
loop_
_entity_poly.entity_id
_entity_poly.type
_entity_poly.pdbx_seq_one_letter_code
_entity_poly.pdbx_strand_id
1 'polypeptide(L)'
;WANSGAGSPGPACPAGAVNVTGSGGLFNCGTPSAGGGAPPGAPSLTPAGAADLTRISSTFVVDPLSSDTTPCGASNDPTTFTTSVKNGDDINGMAFGPGNVPNKNDLSNVYAVSHATAARPELFFGAERLSDNGDSHIDFEFLQTIIGLTAGCSGNFSGHRTEGDLLVAVDFTGGGGTATNELYQWHCNAEPGPQPGDGTVCDPGGAAHYEQISIPGSVGFTINAAAVPCGGWICRDTAGVTAQLAANDFLEGGLDLTVLNFTGCFHTFLPHTRTAQSFSAALTDFAGPAPLTTCRTPTMTTASSPTGFNLAPGVVASDHVTVQGPAGGATPQGTVAFLLCGPSQVTAGGCPAGNPVGAVKTLVSGAATSDTTAATTALGTYCWRAVYTPAGASVGIYDTAAHTDAGPECFAVGVPGPPEAGRGLNLPMPPPDFVSINAVLGNAPLRLDVPSLGIDASVESLGLLANGAMAVPQFVSDAGWLRTSAVPGSAGNAVIGGHLDGNAGEPAAFWALGRLRPGDAIIVTTATGTQLRFSVVRIGQYRRQAVPLVAVFGPSREPQLNLITCAGPYLKDHRTYRDRLVVYT
;
A
#
# COMPACT_ATOMS: atom_id res chain seq x y z
N TRP A 1 11.21 -30.10 -1.89
CA TRP A 1 10.27 -29.38 -0.98
C TRP A 1 8.97 -29.01 -1.68
N ALA A 2 9.02 -28.60 -2.95
CA ALA A 2 7.81 -28.41 -3.75
C ALA A 2 7.06 -29.74 -4.01
N ASN A 3 7.80 -30.83 -4.22
CA ASN A 3 7.28 -32.18 -4.46
C ASN A 3 7.34 -33.03 -3.18
N SER A 4 6.22 -33.60 -2.72
CA SER A 4 6.19 -34.55 -1.59
C SER A 4 5.73 -35.97 -1.96
N GLY A 5 5.58 -36.29 -3.25
CA GLY A 5 5.05 -37.59 -3.70
C GLY A 5 3.61 -37.86 -3.23
N ALA A 6 3.08 -39.05 -3.52
CA ALA A 6 1.68 -39.43 -3.28
C ALA A 6 1.47 -40.23 -1.96
N GLY A 7 0.70 -39.69 -1.02
CA GLY A 7 0.11 -40.40 0.13
C GLY A 7 -1.15 -39.76 0.76
N SER A 8 -2.36 -40.17 0.30
CA SER A 8 -3.76 -40.07 0.84
C SER A 8 -4.36 -38.76 1.48
N PRO A 9 -5.71 -38.65 1.63
CA PRO A 9 -6.53 -37.62 0.97
C PRO A 9 -6.62 -36.27 1.72
N GLY A 10 -6.20 -35.21 1.03
CA GLY A 10 -6.68 -33.82 1.23
C GLY A 10 -7.75 -33.47 0.18
N PRO A 11 -8.37 -32.27 0.22
CA PRO A 11 -9.58 -31.95 -0.55
C PRO A 11 -9.40 -32.27 -2.04
N ALA A 12 -10.48 -32.79 -2.64
CA ALA A 12 -10.47 -33.22 -4.03
C ALA A 12 -10.14 -32.03 -4.95
N CYS A 13 -9.00 -32.11 -5.66
CA CYS A 13 -8.79 -31.28 -6.83
C CYS A 13 -9.98 -31.43 -7.80
N PRO A 14 -10.24 -30.44 -8.68
CA PRO A 14 -11.22 -30.60 -9.74
C PRO A 14 -11.02 -31.93 -10.50
N ALA A 15 -12.11 -32.54 -10.95
CA ALA A 15 -12.04 -33.82 -11.65
C ALA A 15 -11.06 -33.73 -12.84
N GLY A 16 -10.09 -34.66 -12.87
CA GLY A 16 -9.04 -34.70 -13.90
C GLY A 16 -7.70 -34.07 -13.49
N ALA A 17 -7.61 -33.34 -12.38
CA ALA A 17 -6.36 -32.74 -11.91
C ALA A 17 -5.47 -33.70 -11.08
N VAL A 18 -4.16 -33.49 -11.11
CA VAL A 18 -3.16 -34.28 -10.35
C VAL A 18 -3.05 -33.78 -8.92
N ASN A 19 -3.20 -34.66 -7.94
CA ASN A 19 -3.17 -34.28 -6.52
C ASN A 19 -1.89 -34.77 -5.83
N VAL A 20 -1.22 -33.88 -5.10
CA VAL A 20 -0.25 -34.28 -4.07
C VAL A 20 -1.00 -34.59 -2.80
N THR A 21 -0.74 -35.77 -2.26
CA THR A 21 -1.33 -36.19 -1.00
C THR A 21 -0.23 -36.35 0.03
N GLY A 22 -0.38 -35.74 1.21
CA GLY A 22 0.60 -35.75 2.29
C GLY A 22 0.89 -34.36 2.89
N SER A 23 1.52 -34.34 4.07
CA SER A 23 2.01 -33.12 4.70
C SER A 23 3.37 -32.73 4.11
N GLY A 24 3.48 -31.54 3.50
CA GLY A 24 4.78 -30.93 3.15
C GLY A 24 4.99 -30.52 1.69
N GLY A 25 4.11 -30.90 0.76
CA GLY A 25 4.16 -30.42 -0.63
C GLY A 25 3.56 -29.02 -0.78
N LEU A 26 4.23 -28.15 -1.55
CA LEU A 26 3.79 -26.76 -1.72
C LEU A 26 2.71 -26.60 -2.79
N PHE A 27 2.83 -27.35 -3.90
CA PHE A 27 1.95 -27.24 -5.06
C PHE A 27 1.11 -28.51 -5.27
N ASN A 28 -0.12 -28.36 -5.79
CA ASN A 28 -1.01 -29.45 -6.18
C ASN A 28 -2.01 -29.03 -7.27
N CYS A 29 -2.87 -29.96 -7.70
CA CYS A 29 -3.99 -29.70 -8.60
C CYS A 29 -3.61 -29.17 -9.99
N GLY A 30 -2.46 -29.57 -10.54
CA GLY A 30 -2.15 -29.34 -11.95
C GLY A 30 -3.18 -30.01 -12.87
N THR A 31 -3.57 -29.34 -13.95
CA THR A 31 -4.68 -29.80 -14.82
C THR A 31 -4.18 -30.30 -16.17
N PRO A 32 -4.76 -31.37 -16.75
CA PRO A 32 -4.43 -31.83 -18.08
C PRO A 32 -4.58 -30.75 -19.14
N SER A 33 -3.87 -30.94 -20.26
CA SER A 33 -4.08 -30.17 -21.48
C SER A 33 -5.56 -30.06 -21.82
N ALA A 34 -5.98 -28.90 -22.33
CA ALA A 34 -7.33 -28.67 -22.85
C ALA A 34 -7.66 -29.51 -24.12
N GLY A 35 -6.75 -30.39 -24.54
CA GLY A 35 -6.82 -31.20 -25.76
C GLY A 35 -6.03 -30.57 -26.91
N GLY A 36 -5.80 -31.35 -27.98
CA GLY A 36 -5.15 -30.84 -29.20
C GLY A 36 -3.66 -30.49 -29.07
N GLY A 37 -2.96 -31.01 -28.05
CA GLY A 37 -1.54 -30.76 -27.83
C GLY A 37 -1.23 -29.47 -27.07
N ALA A 38 -2.21 -28.82 -26.43
CA ALA A 38 -1.94 -27.62 -25.62
C ALA A 38 -1.09 -27.95 -24.36
N PRO A 39 -0.33 -26.99 -23.83
CA PRO A 39 0.38 -27.17 -22.56
C PRO A 39 -0.57 -27.54 -21.41
N PRO A 40 -0.12 -28.28 -20.39
CA PRO A 40 -0.92 -28.51 -19.19
C PRO A 40 -1.10 -27.22 -18.38
N GLY A 41 -2.06 -27.22 -17.46
CA GLY A 41 -2.25 -26.11 -16.53
C GLY A 41 -1.34 -26.22 -15.32
N ALA A 42 -0.80 -25.08 -14.89
CA ALA A 42 0.03 -24.97 -13.69
C ALA A 42 -0.73 -25.43 -12.42
N PRO A 43 -0.02 -26.00 -11.44
CA PRO A 43 -0.61 -26.33 -10.14
C PRO A 43 -0.93 -25.06 -9.33
N SER A 44 -1.79 -25.22 -8.34
CA SER A 44 -2.09 -24.24 -7.29
C SER A 44 -1.33 -24.55 -5.99
N LEU A 45 -1.33 -23.60 -5.06
CA LEU A 45 -0.84 -23.85 -3.70
C LEU A 45 -1.75 -24.82 -2.94
N THR A 46 -1.15 -25.75 -2.20
CA THR A 46 -1.90 -26.56 -1.22
C THR A 46 -2.46 -25.66 -0.10
N PRO A 47 -3.54 -26.04 0.59
CA PRO A 47 -4.04 -25.28 1.74
C PRO A 47 -2.98 -25.11 2.85
N ALA A 48 -2.14 -26.12 3.06
CA ALA A 48 -1.05 -26.08 4.03
C ALA A 48 0.04 -25.08 3.58
N GLY A 49 0.43 -25.13 2.30
CA GLY A 49 1.31 -24.14 1.72
C GLY A 49 0.71 -22.74 1.87
N ALA A 50 -0.54 -22.53 1.45
CA ALA A 50 -1.23 -21.25 1.54
C ALA A 50 -1.21 -20.66 2.97
N ALA A 51 -1.38 -21.50 3.99
CA ALA A 51 -1.34 -21.11 5.40
C ALA A 51 0.08 -20.96 6.00
N ASP A 52 1.13 -21.35 5.26
CA ASP A 52 2.50 -21.28 5.73
C ASP A 52 2.99 -19.82 5.84
N LEU A 53 3.21 -19.37 7.07
CA LEU A 53 3.63 -18.00 7.38
C LEU A 53 5.10 -17.74 7.10
N THR A 54 5.94 -18.78 6.92
CA THR A 54 7.34 -18.58 6.55
C THR A 54 7.50 -18.37 5.05
N ARG A 55 6.55 -18.83 4.22
CA ARG A 55 6.53 -18.50 2.78
C ARG A 55 6.14 -17.04 2.56
N ILE A 56 6.95 -16.31 1.80
CA ILE A 56 6.66 -14.95 1.37
C ILE A 56 5.93 -14.95 0.03
N SER A 57 6.50 -15.63 -0.97
CA SER A 57 5.93 -15.76 -2.31
C SER A 57 6.34 -17.07 -2.95
N SER A 58 5.62 -17.48 -3.97
CA SER A 58 5.91 -18.66 -4.78
C SER A 58 5.32 -18.50 -6.17
N THR A 59 6.01 -19.01 -7.17
CA THR A 59 5.54 -19.05 -8.55
C THR A 59 5.82 -20.41 -9.16
N PHE A 60 4.97 -20.81 -10.10
CA PHE A 60 5.13 -22.02 -10.89
C PHE A 60 4.77 -21.67 -12.33
N VAL A 61 5.67 -21.96 -13.26
CA VAL A 61 5.46 -21.74 -14.69
C VAL A 61 5.47 -23.10 -15.37
N VAL A 62 4.40 -23.36 -16.12
CA VAL A 62 4.37 -24.43 -17.13
C VAL A 62 4.71 -23.75 -18.45
N ASP A 63 5.89 -24.03 -18.94
CA ASP A 63 6.38 -23.47 -20.17
C ASP A 63 5.88 -24.28 -21.38
N PRO A 64 5.46 -23.66 -22.49
CA PRO A 64 5.03 -24.41 -23.66
C PRO A 64 6.23 -25.09 -24.35
N LEU A 65 6.10 -26.38 -24.64
CA LEU A 65 7.16 -27.08 -25.38
C LEU A 65 7.07 -26.78 -26.87
N SER A 66 8.17 -26.99 -27.59
CA SER A 66 8.18 -26.93 -29.07
C SER A 66 7.19 -27.89 -29.72
N SER A 67 6.78 -28.95 -29.02
CA SER A 67 5.76 -29.90 -29.48
C SER A 67 4.32 -29.44 -29.25
N ASP A 68 4.12 -28.40 -28.44
CA ASP A 68 2.80 -27.99 -27.99
C ASP A 68 2.06 -27.16 -29.07
N THR A 69 0.74 -27.13 -28.94
CA THR A 69 -0.14 -26.24 -29.71
C THR A 69 -0.54 -25.08 -28.81
N THR A 70 -0.10 -23.88 -29.15
CA THR A 70 -0.39 -22.66 -28.41
C THR A 70 -1.32 -21.74 -29.21
N PRO A 71 -1.89 -20.67 -28.61
CA PRO A 71 -2.54 -19.61 -29.37
C PRO A 71 -1.64 -18.94 -30.42
N CYS A 72 -0.32 -19.15 -30.34
CA CYS A 72 0.70 -18.59 -31.21
C CYS A 72 1.09 -19.50 -32.37
N GLY A 73 0.49 -20.68 -32.47
CA GLY A 73 0.74 -21.65 -33.53
C GLY A 73 0.77 -23.07 -33.01
N ALA A 74 0.86 -24.02 -33.95
CA ALA A 74 1.12 -25.41 -33.61
C ALA A 74 2.61 -25.71 -33.79
N SER A 75 3.15 -26.55 -32.90
CA SER A 75 4.53 -27.03 -32.95
C SER A 75 5.54 -25.88 -32.97
N ASN A 76 5.31 -24.92 -32.09
CA ASN A 76 6.22 -23.83 -31.81
C ASN A 76 6.10 -23.41 -30.34
N ASP A 77 7.24 -23.16 -29.74
CA ASP A 77 7.32 -22.59 -28.41
C ASP A 77 7.33 -21.04 -28.53
N PRO A 78 6.32 -20.32 -28.01
CA PRO A 78 6.26 -18.86 -28.04
C PRO A 78 7.27 -18.15 -27.13
N THR A 79 7.95 -18.88 -26.24
CA THR A 79 8.94 -18.35 -25.29
C THR A 79 10.38 -18.63 -25.72
N THR A 80 10.61 -18.68 -27.03
CA THR A 80 11.95 -18.72 -27.61
C THR A 80 12.55 -17.31 -27.77
N PHE A 81 13.84 -17.14 -27.46
CA PHE A 81 14.59 -15.93 -27.83
C PHE A 81 14.84 -15.87 -29.34
N THR A 82 14.44 -14.78 -29.99
CA THR A 82 14.51 -14.61 -31.45
C THR A 82 15.76 -13.85 -31.91
N THR A 83 16.49 -13.26 -30.96
CA THR A 83 17.77 -12.61 -31.18
C THR A 83 18.87 -13.38 -30.45
N SER A 84 20.10 -13.29 -30.93
CA SER A 84 21.24 -13.96 -30.29
C SER A 84 21.73 -13.17 -29.06
N VAL A 85 20.87 -13.07 -28.05
CA VAL A 85 21.16 -12.43 -26.75
C VAL A 85 21.82 -13.39 -25.76
N LYS A 86 22.43 -12.85 -24.71
CA LYS A 86 23.20 -13.55 -23.67
C LYS A 86 22.83 -13.01 -22.29
N ASN A 87 23.19 -13.72 -21.21
CA ASN A 87 22.92 -13.31 -19.82
C ASN A 87 23.36 -11.87 -19.49
N GLY A 88 24.45 -11.41 -20.11
CA GLY A 88 25.01 -10.07 -19.89
C GLY A 88 24.43 -8.95 -20.76
N ASP A 89 23.58 -9.25 -21.74
CA ASP A 89 23.06 -8.24 -22.66
C ASP A 89 21.90 -7.46 -22.04
N ASP A 90 21.69 -6.21 -22.47
CA ASP A 90 20.59 -5.34 -22.00
C ASP A 90 19.23 -6.06 -22.16
N ILE A 91 18.48 -6.12 -21.06
CA ILE A 91 17.18 -6.77 -21.00
C ILE A 91 16.19 -6.18 -22.01
N ASN A 92 16.25 -4.87 -22.26
CA ASN A 92 15.37 -4.21 -23.23
C ASN A 92 15.75 -4.52 -24.70
N GLY A 93 16.94 -5.10 -24.92
CA GLY A 93 17.39 -5.60 -26.21
C GLY A 93 16.92 -7.03 -26.52
N MET A 94 16.34 -7.72 -25.54
CA MET A 94 15.85 -9.09 -25.70
C MET A 94 14.51 -9.13 -26.44
N ALA A 95 14.39 -10.04 -27.40
CA ALA A 95 13.19 -10.24 -28.18
C ALA A 95 12.77 -11.72 -28.16
N PHE A 96 11.48 -11.96 -28.08
CA PHE A 96 10.90 -13.30 -28.04
C PHE A 96 9.89 -13.51 -29.15
N GLY A 97 9.59 -14.77 -29.42
CA GLY A 97 8.54 -15.18 -30.33
C GLY A 97 8.56 -16.68 -30.60
N PRO A 98 7.71 -17.17 -31.49
CA PRO A 98 7.56 -18.60 -31.67
C PRO A 98 8.77 -19.21 -32.36
N GLY A 99 9.37 -20.22 -31.72
CA GLY A 99 10.56 -20.91 -32.17
C GLY A 99 10.50 -22.42 -31.98
N ASN A 100 11.55 -23.10 -32.45
CA ASN A 100 11.78 -24.51 -32.17
C ASN A 100 13.03 -24.62 -31.30
N VAL A 101 12.83 -25.11 -30.08
CA VAL A 101 13.88 -25.30 -29.09
C VAL A 101 14.27 -26.79 -29.08
N PRO A 102 15.57 -27.13 -29.10
CA PRO A 102 15.99 -28.52 -28.92
C PRO A 102 15.54 -29.06 -27.56
N ASN A 103 15.02 -30.28 -27.48
CA ASN A 103 14.49 -30.87 -26.24
C ASN A 103 15.39 -30.73 -25.00
N LYS A 104 16.72 -30.75 -25.17
CA LYS A 104 17.67 -30.60 -24.04
C LYS A 104 17.73 -29.18 -23.45
N ASN A 105 17.19 -28.20 -24.16
CA ASN A 105 17.14 -26.78 -23.83
C ASN A 105 15.71 -26.25 -23.66
N ASP A 106 14.70 -27.09 -23.88
CA ASP A 106 13.28 -26.75 -23.85
C ASP A 106 12.78 -26.94 -22.41
N LEU A 107 12.39 -25.85 -21.76
CA LEU A 107 11.93 -25.83 -20.38
C LEU A 107 10.52 -26.41 -20.31
N SER A 108 10.27 -27.26 -19.31
CA SER A 108 8.91 -27.78 -19.09
C SER A 108 8.27 -27.07 -17.90
N ASN A 109 8.63 -27.49 -16.70
CA ASN A 109 8.05 -26.97 -15.47
C ASN A 109 9.16 -26.34 -14.66
N VAL A 110 8.97 -25.10 -14.27
CA VAL A 110 9.90 -24.37 -13.42
C VAL A 110 9.13 -23.73 -12.27
N TYR A 111 9.78 -23.58 -11.13
CA TYR A 111 9.18 -22.88 -10.01
C TYR A 111 10.25 -22.20 -9.18
N ALA A 112 9.80 -21.20 -8.45
CA ALA A 112 10.61 -20.54 -7.43
C ALA A 112 9.74 -20.20 -6.22
N VAL A 113 10.36 -20.16 -5.06
CA VAL A 113 9.69 -19.92 -3.79
C VAL A 113 10.61 -19.14 -2.88
N SER A 114 10.07 -18.07 -2.31
CA SER A 114 10.71 -17.30 -1.27
C SER A 114 10.16 -17.68 0.09
N HIS A 115 11.09 -17.92 1.00
CA HIS A 115 10.85 -18.40 2.34
C HIS A 115 11.69 -17.61 3.34
N ALA A 116 11.20 -17.45 4.56
CA ALA A 116 11.93 -16.81 5.63
C ALA A 116 11.65 -17.52 6.96
N THR A 117 12.63 -18.29 7.44
CA THR A 117 12.59 -18.88 8.80
C THR A 117 13.57 -18.16 9.71
N ALA A 118 13.15 -17.83 10.94
CA ALA A 118 14.05 -17.38 12.00
C ALA A 118 15.10 -16.33 11.57
N ALA A 119 14.68 -15.29 10.82
CA ALA A 119 15.54 -14.23 10.29
C ALA A 119 16.44 -14.60 9.09
N ARG A 120 16.17 -15.73 8.43
CA ARG A 120 16.93 -16.24 7.30
C ARG A 120 16.08 -16.25 6.03
N PRO A 121 16.12 -15.20 5.20
CA PRO A 121 15.56 -15.22 3.86
C PRO A 121 16.28 -16.25 2.97
N GLU A 122 15.48 -17.08 2.32
CA GLU A 122 15.92 -18.15 1.44
C GLU A 122 15.10 -18.13 0.14
N LEU A 123 15.74 -18.56 -0.94
CA LEU A 123 15.07 -18.87 -2.19
C LEU A 123 15.24 -20.34 -2.50
N PHE A 124 14.16 -21.01 -2.87
CA PHE A 124 14.20 -22.34 -3.46
C PHE A 124 13.71 -22.23 -4.90
N PHE A 125 14.33 -22.98 -5.80
CA PHE A 125 13.94 -23.02 -7.20
C PHE A 125 14.12 -24.42 -7.74
N GLY A 126 13.48 -24.73 -8.85
CA GLY A 126 13.66 -26.00 -9.52
C GLY A 126 13.17 -25.97 -10.95
N ALA A 127 13.65 -26.92 -11.72
CA ALA A 127 13.22 -27.14 -13.09
C ALA A 127 13.21 -28.61 -13.45
N GLU A 128 12.29 -28.96 -14.34
CA GLU A 128 12.29 -30.23 -15.08
C GLU A 128 13.06 -30.05 -16.39
N ARG A 129 13.92 -31.02 -16.71
CA ARG A 129 14.59 -31.16 -18.00
C ARG A 129 13.75 -32.09 -18.86
N LEU A 130 13.40 -31.67 -20.06
CA LEU A 130 12.64 -32.50 -20.99
C LEU A 130 13.46 -33.67 -21.55
N SER A 131 14.78 -33.50 -21.64
CA SER A 131 15.73 -34.56 -22.01
C SER A 131 17.07 -34.35 -21.33
N ASP A 132 17.62 -35.42 -20.76
CA ASP A 132 18.95 -35.40 -20.16
C ASP A 132 20.10 -35.61 -21.15
N ASN A 133 19.83 -35.86 -22.43
CA ASN A 133 20.82 -36.31 -23.41
C ASN A 133 21.85 -35.23 -23.77
N GLY A 134 23.12 -35.52 -23.48
CA GLY A 134 24.25 -34.64 -23.75
C GLY A 134 24.38 -33.49 -22.75
N ASP A 135 25.05 -32.42 -23.16
CA ASP A 135 25.23 -31.22 -22.34
C ASP A 135 24.02 -30.29 -22.46
N SER A 136 23.52 -29.78 -21.33
CA SER A 136 22.40 -28.83 -21.25
C SER A 136 22.66 -27.78 -20.16
N HIS A 137 22.05 -26.60 -20.30
CA HIS A 137 22.37 -25.43 -19.49
C HIS A 137 21.09 -24.71 -19.10
N ILE A 138 20.88 -24.52 -17.79
CA ILE A 138 19.71 -23.81 -17.25
C ILE A 138 20.23 -22.75 -16.29
N ASP A 139 19.79 -21.52 -16.50
CA ASP A 139 20.10 -20.39 -15.65
C ASP A 139 18.83 -19.94 -14.93
N PHE A 140 18.95 -19.60 -13.66
CA PHE A 140 17.86 -19.12 -12.81
C PHE A 140 18.17 -17.68 -12.39
N GLU A 141 17.53 -16.73 -13.05
CA GLU A 141 17.74 -15.30 -12.81
C GLU A 141 16.67 -14.74 -11.86
N PHE A 142 17.11 -14.01 -10.85
CA PHE A 142 16.30 -13.33 -9.84
C PHE A 142 16.58 -11.84 -9.91
N LEU A 143 15.55 -11.07 -10.24
CA LEU A 143 15.68 -9.64 -10.54
C LEU A 143 14.87 -8.83 -9.53
N GLN A 144 15.46 -7.76 -9.02
CA GLN A 144 14.83 -6.85 -8.05
C GLN A 144 13.81 -5.91 -8.69
N THR A 145 13.79 -5.81 -10.02
CA THR A 145 12.73 -5.09 -10.73
C THR A 145 11.70 -6.05 -11.30
N ILE A 146 10.55 -5.49 -11.67
CA ILE A 146 9.53 -6.20 -12.44
C ILE A 146 9.95 -6.16 -13.91
N ILE A 147 10.17 -7.33 -14.50
CA ILE A 147 10.38 -7.45 -15.95
C ILE A 147 9.07 -7.80 -16.62
N GLY A 148 8.74 -7.04 -17.67
CA GLY A 148 7.57 -7.25 -18.50
C GLY A 148 7.93 -7.84 -19.86
N LEU A 149 6.89 -8.34 -20.53
CA LEU A 149 6.90 -8.65 -21.96
C LEU A 149 5.87 -7.78 -22.67
N THR A 150 6.16 -7.47 -23.93
CA THR A 150 5.13 -6.96 -24.85
C THR A 150 4.02 -8.01 -24.99
N ALA A 151 2.76 -7.62 -24.83
CA ALA A 151 1.65 -8.57 -24.96
C ALA A 151 1.54 -9.14 -26.38
N GLY A 152 1.42 -10.46 -26.51
CA GLY A 152 1.24 -11.16 -27.78
C GLY A 152 2.15 -12.37 -27.92
N CYS A 153 2.23 -12.89 -29.15
CA CYS A 153 3.01 -14.09 -29.47
C CYS A 153 4.48 -13.82 -29.78
N SER A 154 4.86 -12.56 -29.92
CA SER A 154 6.23 -12.12 -30.17
C SER A 154 6.36 -10.68 -29.71
N GLY A 155 7.54 -10.28 -29.26
CA GLY A 155 7.78 -8.91 -28.84
C GLY A 155 9.08 -8.75 -28.10
N ASN A 156 9.13 -7.74 -27.24
CA ASN A 156 10.33 -7.36 -26.50
C ASN A 156 10.10 -7.46 -25.00
N PHE A 157 11.21 -7.70 -24.29
CA PHE A 157 11.29 -7.54 -22.84
C PHE A 157 11.33 -6.05 -22.48
N SER A 158 10.89 -5.72 -21.28
CA SER A 158 10.99 -4.38 -20.71
C SER A 158 11.31 -4.45 -19.21
N GLY A 159 12.19 -3.56 -18.76
CA GLY A 159 12.58 -3.50 -17.35
C GLY A 159 14.05 -3.11 -17.21
N HIS A 160 14.62 -3.39 -16.05
CA HIS A 160 16.00 -3.00 -15.74
C HIS A 160 16.68 -4.08 -14.91
N ARG A 161 17.97 -4.31 -15.17
CA ARG A 161 18.80 -4.96 -14.15
C ARG A 161 19.24 -3.93 -13.12
N THR A 162 19.50 -4.42 -11.92
CA THR A 162 19.90 -3.61 -10.79
C THR A 162 21.06 -4.25 -10.05
N GLU A 163 21.85 -3.41 -9.39
CA GLU A 163 22.90 -3.87 -8.48
C GLU A 163 22.38 -4.97 -7.56
N GLY A 164 23.06 -6.11 -7.52
CA GLY A 164 22.69 -7.22 -6.65
C GLY A 164 21.67 -8.21 -7.21
N ASP A 165 21.21 -8.05 -8.46
CA ASP A 165 20.47 -9.11 -9.13
C ASP A 165 21.29 -10.39 -9.20
N LEU A 166 20.66 -11.55 -9.00
CA LEU A 166 21.35 -12.83 -8.87
C LEU A 166 21.01 -13.76 -10.03
N LEU A 167 21.98 -14.53 -10.49
CA LEU A 167 21.78 -15.56 -11.49
C LEU A 167 22.53 -16.83 -11.08
N VAL A 168 21.81 -17.95 -10.97
CA VAL A 168 22.43 -19.27 -10.75
C VAL A 168 22.53 -19.98 -12.09
N ALA A 169 23.74 -20.14 -12.60
CA ALA A 169 24.00 -20.89 -13.82
C ALA A 169 24.24 -22.36 -13.47
N VAL A 170 23.48 -23.26 -14.07
CA VAL A 170 23.59 -24.71 -13.88
C VAL A 170 23.96 -25.38 -15.18
N ASP A 171 25.13 -26.02 -15.20
CA ASP A 171 25.65 -26.70 -16.38
C ASP A 171 25.70 -28.21 -16.16
N PHE A 172 24.93 -28.95 -16.95
CA PHE A 172 24.93 -30.40 -16.98
C PHE A 172 25.91 -30.89 -18.03
N THR A 173 26.77 -31.83 -17.65
CA THR A 173 27.77 -32.44 -18.54
C THR A 173 27.50 -33.92 -18.77
N GLY A 174 27.62 -34.37 -20.02
CA GLY A 174 27.67 -35.79 -20.38
C GLY A 174 26.42 -36.62 -20.07
N GLY A 175 25.21 -36.04 -20.08
CA GLY A 175 23.98 -36.80 -19.84
C GLY A 175 23.34 -36.59 -18.47
N GLY A 176 23.69 -35.52 -17.74
CA GLY A 176 22.86 -35.03 -16.61
C GLY A 176 23.20 -35.50 -15.20
N GLY A 177 24.01 -36.54 -15.02
CA GLY A 177 24.37 -37.04 -13.67
C GLY A 177 25.41 -36.19 -12.92
N THR A 178 26.09 -35.28 -13.63
CA THR A 178 27.06 -34.34 -13.05
C THR A 178 26.70 -32.93 -13.51
N ALA A 179 26.43 -32.04 -12.56
CA ALA A 179 26.20 -30.64 -12.82
C ALA A 179 27.14 -29.76 -12.00
N THR A 180 27.59 -28.66 -12.60
CA THR A 180 28.19 -27.53 -11.88
C THR A 180 27.12 -26.47 -11.65
N ASN A 181 27.26 -25.72 -10.56
CA ASN A 181 26.46 -24.55 -10.29
C ASN A 181 27.41 -23.38 -9.99
N GLU A 182 27.11 -22.25 -10.60
CA GLU A 182 27.86 -21.03 -10.42
C GLU A 182 26.87 -19.92 -10.10
N LEU A 183 27.15 -19.14 -9.06
CA LEU A 183 26.34 -18.00 -8.69
C LEU A 183 26.99 -16.74 -9.23
N TYR A 184 26.20 -15.90 -9.87
CA TYR A 184 26.60 -14.62 -10.42
C TYR A 184 25.78 -13.50 -9.79
N GLN A 185 26.41 -12.34 -9.60
CA GLN A 185 25.77 -11.12 -9.13
C GLN A 185 25.94 -10.03 -10.18
N TRP A 186 24.87 -9.28 -10.47
CA TRP A 186 24.91 -8.13 -11.36
C TRP A 186 25.53 -6.94 -10.65
N HIS A 187 26.53 -6.34 -11.28
CA HIS A 187 27.22 -5.16 -10.79
C HIS A 187 27.07 -3.98 -11.76
N CYS A 188 26.69 -2.82 -11.24
CA CYS A 188 26.55 -1.60 -12.04
C CYS A 188 27.88 -1.12 -12.61
N ASN A 189 28.97 -1.32 -11.87
CA ASN A 189 30.32 -0.92 -12.26
C ASN A 189 31.16 -2.17 -12.55
N ALA A 190 32.07 -2.09 -13.52
CA ALA A 190 33.03 -3.16 -13.76
C ALA A 190 33.95 -3.37 -12.54
N GLU A 191 34.27 -4.62 -12.22
CA GLU A 191 35.19 -4.95 -11.14
C GLU A 191 36.67 -4.73 -11.55
N PRO A 192 37.54 -4.23 -10.63
CA PRO A 192 37.22 -3.80 -9.27
C PRO A 192 36.65 -2.38 -9.21
N GLY A 193 35.51 -2.19 -8.55
CA GLY A 193 34.89 -0.86 -8.38
C GLY A 193 33.92 -0.79 -7.19
N PRO A 194 33.72 0.38 -6.56
CA PRO A 194 32.68 0.50 -5.56
C PRO A 194 31.33 0.31 -6.24
N GLN A 195 30.59 -0.69 -5.80
CA GLN A 195 29.22 -0.90 -6.25
C GLN A 195 28.26 0.03 -5.48
N PRO A 196 27.19 0.52 -6.13
CA PRO A 196 26.13 1.20 -5.40
C PRO A 196 25.38 0.21 -4.48
N GLY A 197 24.34 0.67 -3.78
CA GLY A 197 23.52 -0.24 -2.97
C GLY A 197 22.64 -1.13 -3.84
N ASP A 198 22.32 -2.34 -3.34
CA ASP A 198 21.38 -3.27 -3.97
C ASP A 198 20.09 -2.57 -4.41
N GLY A 199 19.58 -2.91 -5.60
CA GLY A 199 18.36 -2.33 -6.18
C GLY A 199 18.59 -1.02 -6.94
N THR A 200 19.82 -0.52 -7.00
CA THR A 200 20.17 0.62 -7.87
C THR A 200 20.02 0.20 -9.33
N VAL A 201 19.09 0.84 -10.04
CA VAL A 201 18.87 0.61 -11.48
C VAL A 201 20.12 0.97 -12.28
N CYS A 202 20.62 -0.01 -13.04
CA CYS A 202 21.76 0.16 -13.92
C CYS A 202 21.76 -0.89 -15.03
N ASP A 203 21.65 -0.40 -16.27
CA ASP A 203 21.79 -1.20 -17.49
C ASP A 203 23.05 -0.75 -18.25
N PRO A 204 24.24 -1.03 -17.70
CA PRO A 204 25.48 -0.65 -18.35
C PRO A 204 25.60 -1.35 -19.71
N GLY A 205 25.91 -0.57 -20.76
CA GLY A 205 26.21 -1.11 -22.07
C GLY A 205 27.67 -1.56 -22.16
N GLY A 206 27.95 -2.67 -22.84
CA GLY A 206 29.33 -3.14 -23.07
C GLY A 206 29.54 -4.60 -22.71
N ALA A 207 30.62 -4.91 -21.98
CA ALA A 207 30.94 -6.26 -21.53
C ALA A 207 29.93 -6.76 -20.48
N ALA A 208 29.91 -8.07 -20.18
CA ALA A 208 28.99 -8.63 -19.19
C ALA A 208 29.27 -8.06 -17.79
N HIS A 209 28.21 -7.68 -17.09
CA HIS A 209 28.23 -7.11 -15.74
C HIS A 209 27.91 -8.12 -14.64
N TYR A 210 27.60 -9.35 -15.03
CA TYR A 210 27.51 -10.47 -14.10
C TYR A 210 28.91 -10.93 -13.73
N GLU A 211 29.23 -10.81 -12.44
CA GLU A 211 30.47 -11.31 -11.86
C GLU A 211 30.19 -12.57 -11.05
N GLN A 212 31.02 -13.59 -11.22
CA GLN A 212 30.87 -14.85 -10.52
C GLN A 212 31.24 -14.65 -9.04
N ILE A 213 30.34 -15.01 -8.14
CA ILE A 213 30.56 -14.99 -6.70
C ILE A 213 30.68 -16.41 -6.15
N SER A 214 31.72 -16.64 -5.35
CA SER A 214 32.05 -17.96 -4.77
C SER A 214 32.00 -17.90 -3.26
N ILE A 215 30.80 -17.84 -2.69
CA ILE A 215 30.60 -17.81 -1.23
C ILE A 215 30.19 -19.23 -0.76
N PRO A 216 31.03 -19.94 0.01
CA PRO A 216 30.72 -21.30 0.44
C PRO A 216 29.39 -21.38 1.22
N GLY A 217 28.53 -22.31 0.82
CA GLY A 217 27.24 -22.55 1.49
C GLY A 217 26.13 -21.55 1.15
N SER A 218 26.38 -20.58 0.26
CA SER A 218 25.33 -19.66 -0.22
C SER A 218 24.35 -20.31 -1.19
N VAL A 219 24.80 -21.32 -1.93
CA VAL A 219 24.00 -22.07 -2.91
C VAL A 219 24.14 -23.57 -2.65
N GLY A 220 23.02 -24.27 -2.75
CA GLY A 220 22.95 -25.73 -2.71
C GLY A 220 22.05 -26.24 -3.83
N PHE A 221 22.31 -27.45 -4.30
CA PHE A 221 21.51 -28.07 -5.35
C PHE A 221 21.41 -29.58 -5.13
N THR A 222 20.35 -30.17 -5.67
CA THR A 222 20.12 -31.61 -5.69
C THR A 222 19.51 -31.97 -7.02
N ILE A 223 20.01 -33.05 -7.61
CA ILE A 223 19.47 -33.66 -8.83
C ILE A 223 18.95 -35.03 -8.44
N ASN A 224 17.80 -35.41 -8.99
CA ASN A 224 17.22 -36.71 -8.66
C ASN A 224 18.06 -37.86 -9.23
N ALA A 225 18.69 -38.64 -8.35
CA ALA A 225 19.54 -39.78 -8.78
C ALA A 225 18.75 -41.00 -9.28
N ALA A 226 17.43 -41.00 -9.10
CA ALA A 226 16.51 -42.07 -9.51
C ALA A 226 15.22 -41.47 -10.05
N ALA A 227 14.41 -42.28 -10.72
CA ALA A 227 13.10 -41.82 -11.18
C ALA A 227 12.23 -41.36 -10.01
N VAL A 228 11.59 -40.20 -10.15
CA VAL A 228 10.72 -39.60 -9.13
C VAL A 228 9.32 -39.39 -9.68
N PRO A 229 8.26 -39.66 -8.90
CA PRO A 229 6.90 -39.43 -9.35
C PRO A 229 6.61 -37.94 -9.52
N CYS A 230 5.68 -37.62 -10.41
CA CYS A 230 5.19 -36.26 -10.57
C CYS A 230 4.53 -35.73 -9.30
N GLY A 231 4.92 -34.53 -8.90
CA GLY A 231 4.50 -33.91 -7.65
C GLY A 231 3.28 -33.03 -7.77
N GLY A 232 2.08 -33.52 -8.05
CA GLY A 232 0.86 -32.67 -7.95
C GLY A 232 0.72 -31.63 -9.06
N TRP A 233 1.67 -31.63 -9.98
CA TRP A 233 1.59 -31.08 -11.33
C TRP A 233 1.81 -32.21 -12.33
N ILE A 234 1.68 -31.89 -13.62
CA ILE A 234 1.85 -32.84 -14.72
C ILE A 234 3.27 -32.69 -15.24
N CYS A 235 4.08 -33.74 -15.13
CA CYS A 235 5.40 -33.74 -15.76
C CYS A 235 5.30 -34.08 -17.24
N ARG A 236 6.31 -33.65 -17.99
CA ARG A 236 6.47 -33.96 -19.40
C ARG A 236 7.89 -34.43 -19.70
N ASP A 237 8.01 -35.33 -20.66
CA ASP A 237 9.26 -35.76 -21.28
C ASP A 237 9.14 -35.65 -22.82
N THR A 238 10.16 -36.09 -23.55
CA THR A 238 10.16 -36.05 -25.03
C THR A 238 9.01 -36.83 -25.70
N ALA A 239 8.31 -37.72 -25.00
CA ALA A 239 7.14 -38.45 -25.47
C ALA A 239 5.81 -37.80 -25.07
N GLY A 240 5.84 -36.68 -24.33
CA GLY A 240 4.69 -35.92 -23.86
C GLY A 240 4.46 -36.08 -22.36
N VAL A 241 3.20 -36.22 -21.94
CA VAL A 241 2.85 -36.35 -20.52
C VAL A 241 3.37 -37.67 -19.95
N THR A 242 4.06 -37.59 -18.82
CA THR A 242 4.62 -38.75 -18.12
C THR A 242 4.16 -38.82 -16.66
N ALA A 243 4.22 -40.02 -16.07
CA ALA A 243 3.84 -40.25 -14.67
C ALA A 243 5.00 -40.05 -13.68
N GLN A 244 6.23 -40.01 -14.18
CA GLN A 244 7.45 -39.87 -13.41
C GLN A 244 8.55 -39.22 -14.25
N LEU A 245 9.42 -38.46 -13.60
CA LEU A 245 10.65 -37.93 -14.20
C LEU A 245 11.73 -38.99 -14.09
N ALA A 246 12.53 -39.21 -15.13
CA ALA A 246 13.63 -40.16 -15.07
C ALA A 246 14.76 -39.63 -14.19
N ALA A 247 15.75 -40.47 -13.90
CA ALA A 247 16.94 -40.02 -13.17
C ALA A 247 17.60 -38.86 -13.93
N ASN A 248 18.00 -37.82 -13.21
CA ASN A 248 18.64 -36.60 -13.70
C ASN A 248 17.75 -35.61 -14.48
N ASP A 249 16.44 -35.88 -14.60
CA ASP A 249 15.50 -34.98 -15.27
C ASP A 249 14.94 -33.87 -14.36
N PHE A 250 15.29 -33.86 -13.07
CA PHE A 250 14.80 -32.87 -12.12
C PHE A 250 15.90 -32.33 -11.24
N LEU A 251 15.92 -31.00 -11.09
CA LEU A 251 16.78 -30.33 -10.13
C LEU A 251 15.97 -29.46 -9.17
N GLU A 252 16.43 -29.39 -7.92
CA GLU A 252 16.05 -28.36 -6.96
C GLU A 252 17.33 -27.65 -6.48
N GLY A 253 17.27 -26.32 -6.39
CA GLY A 253 18.31 -25.46 -5.85
C GLY A 253 17.79 -24.62 -4.69
N GLY A 254 18.73 -24.14 -3.86
CA GLY A 254 18.45 -23.26 -2.74
C GLY A 254 19.53 -22.18 -2.61
N LEU A 255 19.11 -20.96 -2.31
CA LEU A 255 19.97 -19.82 -1.98
C LEU A 255 19.72 -19.35 -0.55
N ASP A 256 20.80 -19.10 0.16
CA ASP A 256 20.79 -18.43 1.46
C ASP A 256 21.17 -16.96 1.28
N LEU A 257 20.17 -16.09 1.29
CA LEU A 257 20.38 -14.66 1.07
C LEU A 257 21.11 -13.99 2.24
N THR A 258 21.09 -14.59 3.44
CA THR A 258 21.85 -14.06 4.58
C THR A 258 23.35 -14.26 4.42
N VAL A 259 23.76 -15.43 3.92
CA VAL A 259 25.19 -15.74 3.67
C VAL A 259 25.74 -14.86 2.56
N LEU A 260 24.89 -14.46 1.61
CA LEU A 260 25.22 -13.53 0.54
C LEU A 260 25.30 -12.07 0.99
N ASN A 261 24.88 -11.75 2.23
CA ASN A 261 24.63 -10.38 2.69
C ASN A 261 23.70 -9.60 1.76
N PHE A 262 22.78 -10.29 1.07
CA PHE A 262 21.84 -9.64 0.16
C PHE A 262 20.82 -8.84 0.97
N THR A 263 20.64 -7.57 0.61
CA THR A 263 19.80 -6.64 1.37
C THR A 263 18.53 -6.21 0.65
N GLY A 264 18.46 -6.50 -0.66
CA GLY A 264 17.34 -6.17 -1.53
C GLY A 264 16.18 -7.16 -1.49
N CYS A 265 15.32 -7.05 -2.50
CA CYS A 265 14.10 -7.84 -2.64
C CYS A 265 13.89 -8.16 -4.13
N PHE A 266 13.74 -9.44 -4.46
CA PHE A 266 13.43 -9.83 -5.83
C PHE A 266 11.93 -9.66 -6.11
N HIS A 267 11.61 -9.41 -7.37
CA HIS A 267 10.25 -9.25 -7.88
C HIS A 267 9.99 -10.12 -9.12
N THR A 268 11.03 -10.53 -9.82
CA THR A 268 10.94 -11.37 -11.02
C THR A 268 11.83 -12.60 -10.91
N PHE A 269 11.30 -13.73 -11.35
CA PHE A 269 12.02 -14.96 -11.62
C PHE A 269 12.01 -15.22 -13.13
N LEU A 270 13.20 -15.33 -13.74
CA LEU A 270 13.38 -15.54 -15.18
C LEU A 270 14.34 -16.70 -15.44
N PRO A 271 13.88 -17.95 -15.32
CA PRO A 271 14.63 -19.11 -15.76
C PRO A 271 14.74 -19.13 -17.28
N HIS A 272 15.93 -19.47 -17.78
CA HIS A 272 16.22 -19.53 -19.21
C HIS A 272 17.33 -20.54 -19.52
N THR A 273 17.47 -20.90 -20.79
CA THR A 273 18.47 -21.87 -21.25
C THR A 273 19.44 -21.29 -22.25
N ARG A 274 20.62 -21.91 -22.34
CA ARG A 274 21.71 -21.49 -23.24
C ARG A 274 22.03 -22.57 -24.28
N THR A 275 22.55 -22.12 -25.41
CA THR A 275 23.06 -22.98 -26.50
C THR A 275 24.29 -23.82 -26.10
N ALA A 276 25.08 -23.39 -25.11
CA ALA A 276 26.31 -24.03 -24.67
C ALA A 276 26.70 -23.62 -23.23
N GLN A 277 27.68 -24.33 -22.67
CA GLN A 277 28.16 -24.15 -21.28
C GLN A 277 28.74 -22.77 -20.97
N SER A 278 29.22 -22.05 -21.97
CA SER A 278 29.75 -20.70 -21.77
C SER A 278 28.67 -19.77 -21.21
N PHE A 279 28.93 -19.06 -20.12
CA PHE A 279 27.98 -18.08 -19.54
C PHE A 279 27.53 -17.03 -20.56
N SER A 280 28.41 -16.69 -21.51
CA SER A 280 28.12 -15.79 -22.63
C SER A 280 27.59 -16.49 -23.90
N ALA A 281 27.09 -17.72 -23.80
CA ALA A 281 26.45 -18.41 -24.93
C ALA A 281 25.08 -17.78 -25.24
N ALA A 282 24.62 -17.94 -26.48
CA ALA A 282 23.32 -17.42 -26.87
C ALA A 282 22.20 -18.11 -26.08
N LEU A 283 21.24 -17.32 -25.61
CA LEU A 283 20.01 -17.80 -24.99
C LEU A 283 19.13 -18.50 -26.02
N THR A 284 18.39 -19.51 -25.58
CA THR A 284 17.47 -20.27 -26.44
C THR A 284 16.02 -20.12 -26.02
N ASP A 285 15.71 -20.45 -24.78
CA ASP A 285 14.34 -20.55 -24.26
C ASP A 285 14.26 -19.91 -22.88
N PHE A 286 13.07 -19.49 -22.45
CA PHE A 286 12.80 -18.96 -21.12
C PHE A 286 11.42 -19.32 -20.63
N ALA A 287 11.24 -19.43 -19.32
CA ALA A 287 9.93 -19.64 -18.71
C ALA A 287 9.58 -18.49 -17.77
N GLY A 288 8.77 -17.53 -18.23
CA GLY A 288 8.46 -16.31 -17.48
C GLY A 288 8.38 -15.07 -18.38
N PRO A 289 8.80 -13.88 -17.92
CA PRO A 289 9.20 -13.51 -16.56
C PRO A 289 8.04 -13.73 -15.56
N ALA A 290 8.32 -14.43 -14.47
CA ALA A 290 7.32 -14.82 -13.48
C ALA A 290 7.38 -13.93 -12.23
N PRO A 291 6.25 -13.51 -11.66
CA PRO A 291 6.24 -12.69 -10.45
C PRO A 291 6.73 -13.48 -9.24
N LEU A 292 7.74 -12.95 -8.54
CA LEU A 292 8.29 -13.53 -7.31
C LEU A 292 8.72 -12.42 -6.35
N THR A 293 7.77 -11.86 -5.60
CA THR A 293 8.06 -10.85 -4.56
C THR A 293 8.65 -11.49 -3.31
N THR A 294 9.94 -11.31 -3.04
CA THR A 294 10.64 -12.00 -1.94
C THR A 294 10.60 -11.23 -0.61
N CYS A 295 10.04 -10.02 -0.62
CA CYS A 295 9.83 -9.21 0.57
C CYS A 295 8.35 -8.95 0.82
N ARG A 296 8.02 -8.71 2.08
CA ARG A 296 6.70 -8.32 2.55
C ARG A 296 6.64 -6.80 2.66
N THR A 297 5.53 -6.21 2.22
CA THR A 297 5.18 -4.88 2.68
C THR A 297 4.65 -4.97 4.12
N PRO A 298 5.31 -4.34 5.11
CA PRO A 298 4.81 -4.34 6.47
C PRO A 298 3.52 -3.51 6.57
N THR A 299 2.64 -3.87 7.49
CA THR A 299 1.52 -2.99 7.86
C THR A 299 2.03 -1.94 8.84
N MET A 300 1.84 -0.67 8.52
CA MET A 300 2.21 0.45 9.38
C MET A 300 0.94 1.15 9.86
N THR A 301 0.86 1.42 11.16
CA THR A 301 -0.15 2.30 11.75
C THR A 301 0.54 3.38 12.55
N THR A 302 0.10 4.61 12.38
CA THR A 302 0.71 5.79 12.99
C THR A 302 -0.36 6.59 13.75
N ALA A 303 0.07 7.47 14.64
CA ALA A 303 -0.83 8.18 15.54
C ALA A 303 -0.18 9.50 15.99
N SER A 304 -0.58 10.58 15.32
CA SER A 304 -0.19 11.93 15.71
C SER A 304 -0.66 12.27 17.12
N SER A 305 0.14 13.04 17.84
CA SER A 305 -0.23 13.68 19.09
C SER A 305 0.35 15.10 19.13
N PRO A 306 -0.47 16.16 19.21
CA PRO A 306 -1.93 16.13 19.30
C PRO A 306 -2.61 15.72 17.97
N THR A 307 -3.89 15.41 18.06
CA THR A 307 -4.79 15.22 16.91
C THR A 307 -5.78 16.38 16.81
N GLY A 308 -6.45 16.48 15.67
CA GLY A 308 -7.57 17.41 15.48
C GLY A 308 -7.17 18.77 14.94
N PHE A 309 -8.06 19.74 15.12
CA PHE A 309 -7.99 21.06 14.48
C PHE A 309 -7.90 22.19 15.51
N ASN A 310 -7.55 23.38 15.03
CA ASN A 310 -7.50 24.61 15.83
C ASN A 310 -6.50 24.57 17.00
N LEU A 311 -5.38 23.89 16.81
CA LEU A 311 -4.30 23.83 17.78
C LEU A 311 -3.54 25.17 17.81
N ALA A 312 -2.99 25.50 18.99
CA ALA A 312 -2.23 26.73 19.16
C ALA A 312 -0.95 26.71 18.31
N PRO A 313 -0.56 27.83 17.67
CA PRO A 313 0.75 27.95 17.04
C PRO A 313 1.89 27.61 18.00
N GLY A 314 2.80 26.75 17.56
CA GLY A 314 3.90 26.26 18.38
C GLY A 314 3.50 25.13 19.35
N VAL A 315 2.33 24.50 19.15
CA VAL A 315 1.97 23.29 19.89
C VAL A 315 3.05 22.21 19.74
N VAL A 316 3.42 21.59 20.85
CA VAL A 316 4.36 20.47 20.82
C VAL A 316 3.65 19.26 20.23
N ALA A 317 4.21 18.72 19.15
CA ALA A 317 3.68 17.57 18.43
C ALA A 317 4.70 16.43 18.40
N SER A 318 4.20 15.20 18.32
CA SER A 318 4.93 13.94 18.16
C SER A 318 4.06 12.96 17.38
N ASP A 319 4.63 11.83 16.99
CA ASP A 319 3.95 10.74 16.31
C ASP A 319 4.45 9.38 16.83
N HIS A 320 3.58 8.39 16.83
CA HIS A 320 3.87 7.02 17.24
C HIS A 320 3.51 6.05 16.12
N VAL A 321 4.47 5.23 15.71
CA VAL A 321 4.26 4.17 14.70
C VAL A 321 4.27 2.78 15.34
N THR A 322 3.43 1.90 14.82
CA THR A 322 3.52 0.45 14.97
C THR A 322 3.72 -0.17 13.59
N VAL A 323 4.74 -1.01 13.46
CA VAL A 323 5.10 -1.76 12.25
C VAL A 323 4.86 -3.23 12.53
N GLN A 324 4.00 -3.86 11.72
CA GLN A 324 3.53 -5.22 11.93
C GLN A 324 3.75 -6.09 10.69
N GLY A 325 4.15 -7.33 10.94
CA GLY A 325 4.16 -8.40 9.96
C GLY A 325 2.79 -9.08 9.83
N PRO A 326 2.72 -10.21 9.10
CA PRO A 326 1.52 -11.06 9.11
C PRO A 326 1.20 -11.52 10.54
N ALA A 327 -0.09 -11.71 10.84
CA ALA A 327 -0.53 -12.19 12.15
C ALA A 327 0.14 -13.53 12.49
N GLY A 328 0.75 -13.62 13.68
CA GLY A 328 1.51 -14.79 14.14
C GLY A 328 2.94 -14.88 13.62
N GLY A 329 3.39 -13.95 12.76
CA GLY A 329 4.77 -13.84 12.30
C GLY A 329 5.71 -13.15 13.30
N ALA A 330 7.00 -13.14 12.97
CA ALA A 330 8.00 -12.42 13.75
C ALA A 330 7.76 -10.90 13.73
N THR A 331 8.03 -10.23 14.84
CA THR A 331 7.91 -8.77 14.93
C THR A 331 8.98 -8.09 14.07
N PRO A 332 8.61 -7.14 13.19
CA PRO A 332 9.57 -6.40 12.37
C PRO A 332 10.63 -5.68 13.21
N GLN A 333 11.88 -5.74 12.74
CA GLN A 333 13.05 -5.05 13.30
C GLN A 333 13.54 -4.02 12.31
N GLY A 334 14.05 -2.89 12.81
CA GLY A 334 14.50 -1.83 11.93
C GLY A 334 14.48 -0.48 12.61
N THR A 335 14.45 0.53 11.78
CA THR A 335 14.39 1.92 12.21
C THR A 335 13.26 2.66 11.53
N VAL A 336 12.78 3.72 12.15
CA VAL A 336 11.80 4.64 11.58
C VAL A 336 12.34 6.07 11.62
N ALA A 337 12.34 6.72 10.46
CA ALA A 337 12.51 8.16 10.34
C ALA A 337 11.13 8.83 10.36
N PHE A 338 10.95 9.83 11.22
CA PHE A 338 9.72 10.63 11.28
C PHE A 338 9.94 11.97 10.61
N LEU A 339 9.04 12.35 9.74
CA LEU A 339 9.07 13.62 9.03
C LEU A 339 7.74 14.35 9.23
N LEU A 340 7.82 15.68 9.29
CA LEU A 340 6.65 16.54 9.42
C LEU A 340 6.55 17.48 8.22
N CYS A 341 5.44 17.41 7.50
CA CYS A 341 5.10 18.40 6.48
C CYS A 341 4.43 19.61 7.12
N GLY A 342 4.92 20.80 6.79
CA GLY A 342 4.19 22.04 7.06
C GLY A 342 3.06 22.31 6.07
N PRO A 343 2.26 23.38 6.28
CA PRO A 343 1.09 23.69 5.47
C PRO A 343 1.31 23.78 3.96
N SER A 344 2.48 24.26 3.53
CA SER A 344 2.82 24.37 2.11
C SER A 344 3.30 23.06 1.48
N GLN A 345 3.52 22.01 2.28
CA GLN A 345 4.06 20.71 1.86
C GLN A 345 3.02 19.59 1.90
N VAL A 346 1.90 19.79 2.61
CA VAL A 346 0.80 18.81 2.69
C VAL A 346 0.05 18.75 1.36
N THR A 347 -0.27 17.53 0.94
CA THR A 347 -1.07 17.22 -0.25
C THR A 347 -2.38 16.53 0.16
N ALA A 348 -3.24 16.21 -0.82
CA ALA A 348 -4.46 15.44 -0.54
C ALA A 348 -4.17 14.05 0.07
N GLY A 349 -2.99 13.47 -0.19
CA GLY A 349 -2.55 12.19 0.35
C GLY A 349 -1.76 12.29 1.67
N GLY A 350 -1.74 13.45 2.34
CA GLY A 350 -0.95 13.67 3.55
C GLY A 350 0.43 14.26 3.23
N CYS A 351 1.47 13.73 3.87
CA CYS A 351 2.83 14.24 3.79
C CYS A 351 3.72 13.44 2.81
N PRO A 352 4.03 13.96 1.62
CA PRO A 352 4.81 13.20 0.62
C PRO A 352 6.29 13.02 0.98
N ALA A 353 6.91 14.03 1.61
CA ALA A 353 8.32 14.02 1.97
C ALA A 353 8.55 14.53 3.40
N GLY A 354 8.14 15.77 3.69
CA GLY A 354 8.28 16.38 5.02
C GLY A 354 9.72 16.72 5.39
N ASN A 355 9.89 17.36 6.55
CA ASN A 355 11.21 17.65 7.13
C ASN A 355 11.49 16.66 8.27
N PRO A 356 12.71 16.10 8.39
CA PRO A 356 13.04 15.19 9.48
C PRO A 356 12.82 15.82 10.86
N VAL A 357 12.21 15.07 11.77
CA VAL A 357 12.04 15.46 13.17
C VAL A 357 12.93 14.59 14.05
N GLY A 358 14.02 15.20 14.53
CA GLY A 358 14.95 14.56 15.44
C GLY A 358 15.74 13.42 14.80
N ALA A 359 16.20 12.49 15.63
CA ALA A 359 17.00 11.35 15.17
C ALA A 359 16.10 10.17 14.73
N VAL A 360 16.63 9.36 13.80
CA VAL A 360 16.04 8.08 13.41
C VAL A 360 15.87 7.17 14.63
N LYS A 361 14.72 6.52 14.76
CA LYS A 361 14.34 5.73 15.94
C LYS A 361 14.40 4.24 15.66
N THR A 362 15.07 3.47 16.50
CA THR A 362 15.02 2.00 16.43
C THR A 362 13.67 1.48 16.93
N LEU A 363 13.10 0.51 16.23
CA LEU A 363 11.89 -0.17 16.67
C LEU A 363 12.15 -0.95 17.97
N VAL A 364 11.25 -0.81 18.93
CA VAL A 364 11.19 -1.63 20.14
C VAL A 364 9.87 -2.38 20.10
N SER A 365 9.94 -3.71 19.98
CA SER A 365 8.76 -4.57 19.83
C SER A 365 7.82 -4.13 18.71
N GLY A 366 8.40 -3.72 17.57
CA GLY A 366 7.65 -3.27 16.39
C GLY A 366 7.07 -1.86 16.51
N ALA A 367 7.43 -1.07 17.52
CA ALA A 367 6.93 0.30 17.68
C ALA A 367 8.06 1.32 17.87
N ALA A 368 7.81 2.56 17.50
CA ALA A 368 8.69 3.70 17.77
C ALA A 368 7.89 5.00 17.94
N THR A 369 8.48 5.97 18.63
CA THR A 369 7.89 7.30 18.82
C THR A 369 8.89 8.36 18.40
N SER A 370 8.43 9.36 17.66
CA SER A 370 9.25 10.48 17.21
C SER A 370 9.75 11.35 18.37
N ASP A 371 10.77 12.16 18.12
CA ASP A 371 11.07 13.27 19.02
C ASP A 371 9.94 14.31 18.96
N THR A 372 9.68 14.98 20.08
CA THR A 372 8.71 16.07 20.12
C THR A 372 9.23 17.29 19.36
N THR A 373 8.37 18.01 18.64
CA THR A 373 8.70 19.25 17.93
C THR A 373 7.67 20.35 18.18
N ALA A 374 8.13 21.58 18.34
CA ALA A 374 7.30 22.78 18.39
C ALA A 374 7.38 23.62 17.08
N ALA A 375 7.93 23.04 16.01
CA ALA A 375 8.06 23.67 14.70
C ALA A 375 6.73 23.74 13.94
N THR A 376 5.68 24.17 14.63
CA THR A 376 4.27 24.17 14.23
C THR A 376 3.69 25.58 14.32
N THR A 377 4.48 26.60 13.97
CA THR A 377 4.10 28.02 14.17
C THR A 377 3.30 28.60 13.01
N ALA A 378 3.45 28.07 11.80
CA ALA A 378 2.67 28.50 10.65
C ALA A 378 1.23 27.98 10.75
N LEU A 379 0.25 28.79 10.35
CA LEU A 379 -1.15 28.40 10.34
C LEU A 379 -1.40 27.45 9.15
N GLY A 380 -2.12 26.35 9.39
CA GLY A 380 -2.41 25.36 8.36
C GLY A 380 -2.39 23.93 8.89
N THR A 381 -2.56 22.98 7.96
CA THR A 381 -2.48 21.55 8.26
C THR A 381 -1.03 21.11 8.26
N TYR A 382 -0.68 20.29 9.25
CA TYR A 382 0.56 19.55 9.33
C TYR A 382 0.22 18.07 9.24
N CYS A 383 1.05 17.29 8.58
CA CYS A 383 0.87 15.84 8.50
C CYS A 383 2.20 15.15 8.74
N TRP A 384 2.17 14.10 9.54
CA TRP A 384 3.31 13.23 9.78
C TRP A 384 3.52 12.24 8.64
N ARG A 385 4.77 11.82 8.50
CA ARG A 385 5.19 10.72 7.65
C ARG A 385 6.19 9.89 8.42
N ALA A 386 5.90 8.61 8.57
CA ALA A 386 6.84 7.62 9.10
C ALA A 386 7.48 6.85 7.94
N VAL A 387 8.79 6.66 7.97
CA VAL A 387 9.55 5.86 6.98
C VAL A 387 10.28 4.75 7.70
N TYR A 388 9.83 3.53 7.50
CA TYR A 388 10.45 2.32 8.03
C TYR A 388 11.56 1.82 7.10
N THR A 389 12.70 1.48 7.70
CA THR A 389 13.82 0.80 7.04
C THR A 389 14.12 -0.48 7.83
N PRO A 390 14.08 -1.67 7.19
CA PRO A 390 14.37 -2.93 7.86
C PRO A 390 15.83 -2.99 8.34
N ALA A 391 16.06 -3.64 9.47
CA ALA A 391 17.40 -3.94 9.96
C ALA A 391 17.44 -5.28 10.70
N GLY A 392 18.65 -5.78 10.96
CA GLY A 392 18.85 -7.05 11.66
C GLY A 392 18.10 -8.18 10.98
N ALA A 393 17.23 -8.85 11.75
CA ALA A 393 16.50 -10.02 11.28
C ALA A 393 15.45 -9.75 10.18
N SER A 394 15.13 -8.49 9.88
CA SER A 394 14.10 -8.12 8.90
C SER A 394 14.65 -7.75 7.53
N VAL A 395 15.99 -7.66 7.39
CA VAL A 395 16.65 -7.44 6.10
C VAL A 395 16.37 -8.61 5.15
N GLY A 396 16.02 -8.33 3.90
CA GLY A 396 15.63 -9.33 2.90
C GLY A 396 14.29 -10.03 3.17
N ILE A 397 13.52 -9.61 4.19
CA ILE A 397 12.19 -10.14 4.52
C ILE A 397 11.11 -9.07 4.34
N TYR A 398 11.42 -7.81 4.66
CA TYR A 398 10.50 -6.68 4.53
C TYR A 398 11.07 -5.61 3.63
N ASP A 399 10.23 -4.99 2.84
CA ASP A 399 10.59 -3.78 2.10
C ASP A 399 10.70 -2.58 3.03
N THR A 400 11.46 -1.57 2.58
CA THR A 400 11.27 -0.21 3.11
C THR A 400 9.84 0.23 2.85
N ALA A 401 9.20 0.82 3.85
CA ALA A 401 7.83 1.27 3.75
C ALA A 401 7.70 2.68 4.31
N ALA A 402 6.68 3.39 3.85
CA ALA A 402 6.32 4.67 4.42
C ALA A 402 4.83 4.75 4.65
N HIS A 403 4.43 5.45 5.70
CA HIS A 403 3.05 5.70 6.04
C HIS A 403 2.82 7.20 6.25
N THR A 404 1.75 7.68 5.66
CA THR A 404 1.14 8.98 5.91
C THR A 404 -0.31 8.87 5.45
N ASP A 405 -1.21 9.60 6.09
CA ASP A 405 -2.59 9.73 5.61
C ASP A 405 -3.12 11.14 5.90
N ALA A 406 -4.33 11.43 5.42
CA ALA A 406 -4.98 12.72 5.65
C ALA A 406 -5.80 12.77 6.96
N GLY A 407 -5.79 11.70 7.75
CA GLY A 407 -6.64 11.50 8.92
C GLY A 407 -5.83 11.51 10.21
N PRO A 408 -5.60 10.35 10.87
CA PRO A 408 -4.82 10.23 12.11
C PRO A 408 -3.45 10.91 12.08
N GLU A 409 -2.85 11.06 10.90
CA GLU A 409 -1.52 11.66 10.73
C GLU A 409 -1.51 13.18 10.67
N CYS A 410 -2.67 13.79 10.46
CA CYS A 410 -2.78 15.22 10.25
C CYS A 410 -3.42 15.92 11.44
N PHE A 411 -2.86 17.09 11.75
CA PHE A 411 -3.44 18.03 12.70
C PHE A 411 -3.37 19.44 12.13
N ALA A 412 -4.22 20.34 12.62
CA ALA A 412 -4.28 21.69 12.08
C ALA A 412 -4.03 22.76 13.14
N VAL A 413 -3.10 23.66 12.84
CA VAL A 413 -2.69 24.77 13.69
C VAL A 413 -3.37 26.04 13.24
N GLY A 414 -4.15 26.67 14.12
CA GLY A 414 -4.87 27.92 13.86
C GLY A 414 -5.71 27.92 12.57
N VAL A 415 -5.99 26.73 12.04
CA VAL A 415 -7.04 26.48 11.07
C VAL A 415 -8.28 26.16 11.92
N PRO A 416 -9.42 26.84 11.67
CA PRO A 416 -10.70 26.37 12.20
C PRO A 416 -10.88 24.89 11.86
N GLY A 417 -11.74 24.15 12.57
CA GLY A 417 -12.17 22.82 12.14
C GLY A 417 -12.52 22.76 10.64
N PRO A 418 -12.58 21.57 10.03
CA PRO A 418 -12.50 21.38 8.59
C PRO A 418 -13.33 22.41 7.80
N PRO A 419 -12.82 22.95 6.67
CA PRO A 419 -13.46 23.98 5.83
C PRO A 419 -14.93 23.70 5.43
N GLU A 420 -15.35 22.47 5.65
CA GLU A 420 -16.66 21.89 5.54
C GLU A 420 -17.79 22.70 6.20
N ALA A 421 -17.61 23.28 7.40
CA ALA A 421 -18.64 24.11 8.05
C ALA A 421 -19.12 25.30 7.20
N GLY A 422 -18.24 25.83 6.34
CA GLY A 422 -18.56 26.90 5.38
C GLY A 422 -19.07 26.42 4.03
N ARG A 423 -18.91 25.13 3.67
CA ARG A 423 -19.33 24.57 2.36
C ARG A 423 -20.86 24.53 2.21
N GLY A 424 -21.57 24.38 3.32
CA GLY A 424 -23.03 24.39 3.37
C GLY A 424 -23.69 25.74 3.12
N LEU A 425 -22.93 26.84 3.20
CA LEU A 425 -23.50 28.17 3.01
C LEU A 425 -24.07 28.31 1.60
N ASN A 426 -23.54 27.65 0.56
CA ASN A 426 -24.06 27.76 -0.81
C ASN A 426 -25.14 26.75 -1.20
N LEU A 427 -25.49 25.82 -0.32
CA LEU A 427 -26.47 24.79 -0.61
C LEU A 427 -27.90 25.29 -0.34
N PRO A 428 -28.92 24.73 -1.02
CA PRO A 428 -30.31 24.86 -0.58
C PRO A 428 -30.41 24.46 0.89
N MET A 429 -31.37 25.05 1.63
CA MET A 429 -31.62 24.61 3.00
C MET A 429 -31.80 23.09 2.98
N PRO A 430 -30.98 22.32 3.73
CA PRO A 430 -31.16 20.88 3.77
C PRO A 430 -32.58 20.59 4.28
N PRO A 431 -33.24 19.52 3.80
CA PRO A 431 -34.40 18.98 4.50
C PRO A 431 -34.03 18.78 5.98
N PRO A 432 -34.99 18.78 6.91
CA PRO A 432 -34.72 18.43 8.30
C PRO A 432 -34.24 16.96 8.37
N ASP A 433 -32.95 16.74 8.11
CA ASP A 433 -32.30 15.44 8.24
C ASP A 433 -31.75 15.34 9.65
N PHE A 434 -32.36 14.42 10.38
CA PHE A 434 -32.31 14.30 11.82
C PHE A 434 -30.96 13.75 12.31
N VAL A 435 -30.32 14.46 13.23
CA VAL A 435 -29.31 13.88 14.12
C VAL A 435 -29.93 13.72 15.50
N SER A 436 -29.82 12.51 16.07
CA SER A 436 -30.40 12.14 17.36
C SER A 436 -29.84 13.01 18.51
N ILE A 437 -30.76 13.59 19.28
CA ILE A 437 -30.56 14.25 20.57
C ILE A 437 -30.14 13.21 21.62
N ASN A 438 -28.84 12.98 21.82
CA ASN A 438 -28.38 12.31 23.05
C ASN A 438 -27.00 12.78 23.53
N ALA A 439 -26.93 12.96 24.86
CA ALA A 439 -25.83 13.32 25.75
C ALA A 439 -25.33 14.79 25.71
N VAL A 440 -25.98 15.65 26.51
CA VAL A 440 -25.42 16.93 26.95
C VAL A 440 -24.49 16.67 28.14
N LEU A 441 -23.19 16.91 27.97
CA LEU A 441 -22.18 16.89 29.04
C LEU A 441 -21.97 18.32 29.59
N GLY A 442 -22.01 18.48 30.91
CA GLY A 442 -21.43 19.64 31.60
C GLY A 442 -21.95 21.04 31.20
N ASN A 443 -21.03 21.96 30.88
CA ASN A 443 -21.28 23.40 30.68
C ASN A 443 -21.92 23.77 29.31
N ALA A 444 -22.55 22.84 28.61
CA ALA A 444 -23.19 23.12 27.32
C ALA A 444 -24.34 24.15 27.46
N PRO A 445 -24.60 24.98 26.44
CA PRO A 445 -25.73 25.90 26.44
C PRO A 445 -27.05 25.14 26.34
N LEU A 446 -27.99 25.47 27.22
CA LEU A 446 -29.34 24.90 27.25
C LEU A 446 -30.41 25.91 26.80
N ARG A 447 -30.19 27.20 27.05
CA ARG A 447 -31.14 28.27 26.74
C ARG A 447 -30.43 29.56 26.35
N LEU A 448 -30.99 30.27 25.38
CA LEU A 448 -30.53 31.57 24.91
C LEU A 448 -31.63 32.60 25.12
N ASP A 449 -31.30 33.69 25.82
CA ASP A 449 -32.20 34.80 26.11
C ASP A 449 -31.61 36.12 25.61
N VAL A 450 -32.43 36.92 24.91
CA VAL A 450 -32.07 38.24 24.40
C VAL A 450 -33.17 39.22 24.80
N PRO A 451 -33.06 39.84 26.00
CA PRO A 451 -34.17 40.59 26.61
C PRO A 451 -34.69 41.74 25.75
N SER A 452 -33.80 42.46 25.06
CA SER A 452 -34.18 43.62 24.23
C SER A 452 -35.06 43.24 23.04
N LEU A 453 -35.05 41.97 22.64
CA LEU A 453 -35.81 41.44 21.52
C LEU A 453 -36.91 40.46 21.94
N GLY A 454 -37.01 40.10 23.22
CA GLY A 454 -37.93 39.08 23.71
C GLY A 454 -37.63 37.68 23.15
N ILE A 455 -36.38 37.40 22.76
CA ILE A 455 -35.98 36.06 22.33
C ILE A 455 -35.74 35.22 23.58
N ASP A 456 -36.38 34.07 23.62
CA ASP A 456 -36.26 33.08 24.67
C ASP A 456 -36.34 31.69 24.01
N ALA A 457 -35.19 31.10 23.75
CA ALA A 457 -35.07 29.90 22.91
C ALA A 457 -34.31 28.78 23.63
N SER A 458 -34.81 27.55 23.50
CA SER A 458 -34.03 26.35 23.82
C SER A 458 -32.83 26.26 22.88
N VAL A 459 -31.71 25.71 23.37
CA VAL A 459 -30.49 25.52 22.57
C VAL A 459 -30.27 24.03 22.32
N GLU A 460 -30.44 23.63 21.07
CA GLU A 460 -30.14 22.30 20.58
C GLU A 460 -28.63 22.11 20.39
N SER A 461 -28.18 20.86 20.46
CA SER A 461 -26.79 20.48 20.23
C SER A 461 -26.59 20.05 18.77
N LEU A 462 -25.96 20.89 17.96
CA LEU A 462 -25.77 20.67 16.54
C LEU A 462 -24.40 20.05 16.21
N GLY A 463 -24.35 19.27 15.13
CA GLY A 463 -23.13 18.75 14.52
C GLY A 463 -22.93 19.30 13.10
N LEU A 464 -21.98 18.70 12.38
CA LEU A 464 -21.81 18.91 10.95
C LEU A 464 -22.54 17.80 10.19
N LEU A 465 -23.20 18.16 9.09
CA LEU A 465 -23.74 17.21 8.12
C LEU A 465 -22.61 16.57 7.31
N ALA A 466 -22.88 15.47 6.61
CA ALA A 466 -21.89 14.75 5.80
C ALA A 466 -21.26 15.62 4.69
N ASN A 467 -21.96 16.66 4.23
CA ASN A 467 -21.47 17.64 3.25
C ASN A 467 -20.67 18.79 3.91
N GLY A 468 -20.44 18.70 5.21
CA GLY A 468 -19.73 19.67 6.00
C GLY A 468 -20.57 20.79 6.61
N ALA A 469 -21.79 21.02 6.13
CA ALA A 469 -22.62 22.13 6.62
C ALA A 469 -22.91 22.01 8.13
N MET A 470 -22.95 23.14 8.84
CA MET A 470 -23.59 23.17 10.16
C MET A 470 -25.05 22.71 10.02
N ALA A 471 -25.45 21.74 10.85
CA ALA A 471 -26.86 21.34 10.94
C ALA A 471 -27.72 22.55 11.37
N VAL A 472 -29.04 22.47 11.19
CA VAL A 472 -29.97 23.53 11.63
C VAL A 472 -30.82 23.03 12.79
N PRO A 473 -31.32 23.91 13.68
CA PRO A 473 -32.25 23.52 14.74
C PRO A 473 -33.48 22.81 14.17
N GLN A 474 -33.97 21.80 14.87
CA GLN A 474 -35.15 21.03 14.50
C GLN A 474 -36.40 21.89 14.57
N PHE A 475 -36.51 22.73 15.61
CA PHE A 475 -37.67 23.60 15.79
C PHE A 475 -37.35 25.04 15.37
N VAL A 476 -38.31 25.69 14.71
CA VAL A 476 -38.20 27.12 14.31
C VAL A 476 -38.15 28.05 15.54
N SER A 477 -38.62 27.60 16.70
CA SER A 477 -38.52 28.30 17.99
C SER A 477 -37.16 28.18 18.66
N ASP A 478 -36.32 27.26 18.21
CA ASP A 478 -35.11 26.86 18.90
C ASP A 478 -33.87 27.47 18.23
N ALA A 479 -32.83 27.63 19.02
CA ALA A 479 -31.48 27.92 18.56
C ALA A 479 -30.64 26.64 18.63
N GLY A 480 -29.47 26.63 18.03
CA GLY A 480 -28.61 25.45 18.05
C GLY A 480 -27.14 25.80 18.11
N TRP A 481 -26.43 25.20 19.07
CA TRP A 481 -25.01 25.38 19.28
C TRP A 481 -24.21 24.37 18.48
N LEU A 482 -23.22 24.84 17.71
CA LEU A 482 -22.30 23.96 17.00
C LEU A 482 -21.32 23.33 17.99
N ARG A 483 -21.46 22.02 18.27
CA ARG A 483 -20.62 21.31 19.25
C ARG A 483 -19.13 21.32 18.98
N THR A 484 -18.73 21.50 17.73
CA THR A 484 -17.31 21.61 17.33
C THR A 484 -16.75 23.02 17.50
N SER A 485 -17.58 24.00 17.89
CA SER A 485 -17.16 25.35 18.30
C SER A 485 -16.85 25.40 19.81
N ALA A 486 -16.35 26.54 20.30
CA ALA A 486 -16.07 26.69 21.73
C ALA A 486 -17.35 26.57 22.57
N VAL A 487 -17.21 26.07 23.80
CA VAL A 487 -18.28 26.13 24.81
C VAL A 487 -18.45 27.61 25.22
N PRO A 488 -19.66 28.18 25.24
CA PRO A 488 -19.87 29.56 25.69
C PRO A 488 -19.18 29.85 27.02
N GLY A 489 -18.43 30.95 27.08
CA GLY A 489 -17.67 31.37 28.26
C GLY A 489 -16.25 30.80 28.37
N SER A 490 -15.88 29.83 27.52
CA SER A 490 -14.49 29.38 27.35
C SER A 490 -13.78 30.23 26.30
N ALA A 491 -12.45 30.29 26.34
CA ALA A 491 -11.67 30.95 25.30
C ALA A 491 -11.98 30.34 23.92
N GLY A 492 -12.34 31.18 22.95
CA GLY A 492 -12.73 30.77 21.61
C GLY A 492 -14.08 31.34 21.17
N ASN A 493 -14.44 31.09 19.91
CA ASN A 493 -15.74 31.45 19.36
C ASN A 493 -16.75 30.33 19.60
N ALA A 494 -17.75 30.58 20.44
CA ALA A 494 -18.96 29.76 20.53
C ALA A 494 -19.94 30.19 19.44
N VAL A 495 -20.48 29.25 18.67
CA VAL A 495 -21.38 29.57 17.55
C VAL A 495 -22.77 28.99 17.77
N ILE A 496 -23.77 29.86 17.75
CA ILE A 496 -25.19 29.48 17.86
C ILE A 496 -25.93 29.96 16.61
N GLY A 497 -26.55 29.01 15.90
CA GLY A 497 -27.40 29.25 14.73
C GLY A 497 -28.89 29.24 15.09
N GLY A 498 -29.70 29.92 14.29
CA GLY A 498 -31.16 29.91 14.44
C GLY A 498 -31.87 30.31 13.17
N HIS A 499 -33.10 29.81 13.00
CA HIS A 499 -33.95 30.14 11.85
C HIS A 499 -34.35 31.61 11.85
N LEU A 500 -34.38 32.22 10.67
CA LEU A 500 -34.93 33.57 10.49
C LEU A 500 -36.46 33.49 10.51
N ASP A 501 -37.01 32.61 9.69
CA ASP A 501 -38.43 32.34 9.51
C ASP A 501 -38.70 30.86 9.26
N GLY A 502 -39.97 30.47 9.37
CA GLY A 502 -40.43 29.12 9.03
C GLY A 502 -40.91 28.99 7.58
N ASN A 503 -41.46 27.82 7.24
CA ASN A 503 -41.77 27.46 5.85
C ASN A 503 -42.84 28.35 5.19
N ALA A 504 -43.73 28.97 5.98
CA ALA A 504 -44.75 29.89 5.49
C ALA A 504 -44.34 31.37 5.65
N GLY A 505 -43.09 31.65 6.02
CA GLY A 505 -42.57 33.00 6.27
C GLY A 505 -42.94 33.57 7.63
N GLU A 506 -43.43 32.73 8.54
CA GLU A 506 -43.71 33.10 9.93
C GLU A 506 -42.40 33.38 10.71
N PRO A 507 -42.38 34.37 11.62
CA PRO A 507 -41.20 34.65 12.43
C PRO A 507 -40.69 33.44 13.22
N ALA A 508 -39.38 33.16 13.13
CA ALA A 508 -38.70 32.14 13.91
C ALA A 508 -37.82 32.77 15.02
N ALA A 509 -37.08 31.94 15.77
CA ALA A 509 -36.29 32.36 16.93
C ALA A 509 -35.39 33.57 16.67
N PHE A 510 -34.73 33.63 15.50
CA PHE A 510 -33.79 34.70 15.15
C PHE A 510 -34.39 35.75 14.19
N TRP A 511 -35.71 35.77 13.99
CA TRP A 511 -36.41 36.76 13.14
C TRP A 511 -36.03 38.21 13.47
N ALA A 512 -35.97 38.53 14.76
CA ALA A 512 -35.70 39.88 15.25
C ALA A 512 -34.20 40.19 15.40
N LEU A 513 -33.31 39.24 15.16
CA LEU A 513 -31.89 39.33 15.53
C LEU A 513 -31.18 40.54 14.91
N GLY A 514 -31.58 40.95 13.70
CA GLY A 514 -31.04 42.13 13.03
C GLY A 514 -31.41 43.48 13.65
N ARG A 515 -32.24 43.50 14.71
CA ARG A 515 -32.61 44.72 15.47
C ARG A 515 -31.70 44.98 16.67
N LEU A 516 -30.78 44.07 16.98
CA LEU A 516 -29.80 44.26 18.04
C LEU A 516 -28.95 45.51 17.80
N ARG A 517 -28.39 46.03 18.88
CA ARG A 517 -27.43 47.14 18.86
C ARG A 517 -26.21 46.79 19.70
N PRO A 518 -25.04 47.36 19.39
CA PRO A 518 -23.90 47.27 20.29
C PRO A 518 -24.28 47.69 21.71
N GLY A 519 -23.90 46.89 22.70
CA GLY A 519 -24.28 47.04 24.11
C GLY A 519 -25.44 46.15 24.57
N ASP A 520 -26.29 45.67 23.66
CA ASP A 520 -27.40 44.78 24.01
C ASP A 520 -26.88 43.47 24.64
N ALA A 521 -27.63 42.96 25.62
CA ALA A 521 -27.23 41.76 26.35
C ALA A 521 -27.75 40.49 25.69
N ILE A 522 -26.90 39.47 25.64
CA ILE A 522 -27.24 38.10 25.28
C ILE A 522 -26.91 37.22 26.46
N ILE A 523 -27.86 36.42 26.93
CA ILE A 523 -27.72 35.57 28.10
C ILE A 523 -27.79 34.11 27.66
N VAL A 524 -26.76 33.34 27.99
CA VAL A 524 -26.72 31.90 27.74
C VAL A 524 -26.82 31.19 29.09
N THR A 525 -27.85 30.38 29.27
CA THR A 525 -27.98 29.50 30.44
C THR A 525 -27.43 28.13 30.10
N THR A 526 -26.45 27.65 30.85
CA THR A 526 -25.85 26.32 30.67
C THR A 526 -26.73 25.23 31.28
N ALA A 527 -26.47 23.97 30.93
CA ALA A 527 -27.14 22.81 31.54
C ALA A 527 -26.88 22.69 33.06
N THR A 528 -25.83 23.33 33.58
CA THR A 528 -25.55 23.44 35.02
C THR A 528 -26.31 24.58 35.72
N GLY A 529 -27.13 25.34 34.98
CA GLY A 529 -27.89 26.49 35.50
C GLY A 529 -27.11 27.79 35.58
N THR A 530 -25.86 27.83 35.10
CA THR A 530 -25.03 29.05 35.10
C THR A 530 -25.50 30.00 34.01
N GLN A 531 -25.67 31.28 34.32
CA GLN A 531 -25.98 32.32 33.35
C GLN A 531 -24.73 33.09 32.94
N LEU A 532 -24.40 33.02 31.66
CA LEU A 532 -23.30 33.75 31.05
C LEU A 532 -23.87 34.95 30.30
N ARG A 533 -23.35 36.15 30.57
CA ARG A 533 -23.79 37.39 29.94
C ARG A 533 -22.76 37.88 28.95
N PHE A 534 -23.18 38.04 27.71
CA PHE A 534 -22.41 38.62 26.61
C PHE A 534 -23.00 39.97 26.24
N SER A 535 -22.17 40.87 25.71
CA SER A 535 -22.61 42.17 25.20
C SER A 535 -22.32 42.25 23.71
N VAL A 536 -23.30 42.64 22.91
CA VAL A 536 -23.11 42.79 21.48
C VAL A 536 -22.05 43.86 21.22
N VAL A 537 -21.01 43.52 20.45
CA VAL A 537 -19.97 44.47 20.02
C VAL A 537 -20.28 44.98 18.62
N ARG A 538 -20.72 44.09 17.73
CA ARG A 538 -20.99 44.44 16.33
C ARG A 538 -21.97 43.47 15.70
N ILE A 539 -22.68 43.96 14.69
CA ILE A 539 -23.53 43.14 13.81
C ILE A 539 -23.02 43.32 12.39
N GLY A 540 -22.87 42.21 11.68
CA GLY A 540 -22.46 42.20 10.28
C GLY A 540 -23.44 41.42 9.43
N GLN A 541 -23.92 42.04 8.36
CA GLN A 541 -24.67 41.35 7.32
C GLN A 541 -23.75 41.15 6.11
N TYR A 542 -23.54 39.90 5.72
CA TYR A 542 -22.63 39.52 4.67
C TYR A 542 -23.38 38.79 3.57
N ARG A 543 -22.91 38.91 2.33
CA ARG A 543 -23.26 37.93 1.30
C ARG A 543 -22.85 36.55 1.82
N ARG A 544 -23.66 35.54 1.51
CA ARG A 544 -23.46 34.18 1.99
C ARG A 544 -22.07 33.61 1.64
N GLN A 545 -21.49 34.00 0.50
CA GLN A 545 -20.12 33.64 0.08
C GLN A 545 -19.02 34.49 0.71
N ALA A 546 -19.37 35.61 1.34
CA ALA A 546 -18.45 36.59 1.90
C ALA A 546 -18.55 36.67 3.44
N VAL A 547 -19.19 35.69 4.07
CA VAL A 547 -19.19 35.57 5.54
C VAL A 547 -17.73 35.40 5.98
N PRO A 548 -17.23 36.22 6.92
CA PRO A 548 -15.85 36.13 7.37
C PRO A 548 -15.67 34.89 8.27
N LEU A 549 -15.52 33.72 7.65
CA LEU A 549 -15.57 32.42 8.33
C LEU A 549 -14.60 32.32 9.51
N VAL A 550 -13.41 32.93 9.41
CA VAL A 550 -12.43 32.96 10.51
C VAL A 550 -12.94 33.77 11.70
N ALA A 551 -13.63 34.89 11.48
CA ALA A 551 -14.18 35.70 12.57
C ALA A 551 -15.39 35.03 13.24
N VAL A 552 -16.14 34.20 12.50
CA VAL A 552 -17.36 33.55 13.00
C VAL A 552 -17.06 32.19 13.64
N PHE A 553 -16.30 31.35 12.95
CA PHE A 553 -16.05 29.95 13.30
C PHE A 553 -14.59 29.67 13.68
N GLY A 554 -13.68 30.65 13.55
CA GLY A 554 -12.25 30.48 13.85
C GLY A 554 -11.88 30.68 15.32
N PRO A 555 -10.60 30.58 15.67
CA PRO A 555 -10.15 30.74 17.05
C PRO A 555 -10.30 32.18 17.58
N SER A 556 -10.47 32.28 18.89
CA SER A 556 -10.30 33.50 19.67
C SER A 556 -9.57 33.16 20.96
N ARG A 557 -8.73 34.07 21.46
CA ARG A 557 -8.12 33.96 22.80
C ARG A 557 -9.06 34.44 23.91
N GLU A 558 -10.08 35.20 23.53
CA GLU A 558 -11.13 35.71 24.41
C GLU A 558 -12.39 34.84 24.29
N PRO A 559 -13.21 34.72 25.35
CA PRO A 559 -14.52 34.09 25.28
C PRO A 559 -15.48 34.92 24.43
N GLN A 560 -15.75 34.48 23.21
CA GLN A 560 -16.63 35.17 22.26
C GLN A 560 -17.84 34.30 21.92
N LEU A 561 -19.00 34.94 21.74
CA LEU A 561 -20.22 34.32 21.25
C LEU A 561 -20.63 34.96 19.91
N ASN A 562 -20.82 34.11 18.89
CA ASN A 562 -21.30 34.49 17.58
C ASN A 562 -22.68 33.89 17.31
N LEU A 563 -23.68 34.74 17.07
CA LEU A 563 -25.01 34.31 16.64
C LEU A 563 -25.13 34.45 15.12
N ILE A 564 -25.64 33.43 14.42
CA ILE A 564 -25.79 33.44 12.95
C ILE A 564 -27.20 33.07 12.50
N THR A 565 -27.74 33.82 11.53
CA THR A 565 -29.02 33.54 10.87
C THR A 565 -29.04 33.94 9.40
N CYS A 566 -30.10 33.55 8.69
CA CYS A 566 -30.42 33.98 7.33
C CYS A 566 -30.77 35.48 7.28
N ALA A 567 -30.44 36.17 6.19
CA ALA A 567 -30.78 37.59 6.01
C ALA A 567 -30.91 37.99 4.54
N GLY A 568 -31.42 39.21 4.30
CA GLY A 568 -31.57 39.77 2.95
C GLY A 568 -32.72 39.13 2.17
N PRO A 569 -32.76 39.29 0.83
CA PRO A 569 -33.85 38.75 0.02
C PRO A 569 -33.77 37.22 -0.10
N TYR A 570 -34.93 36.58 -0.08
CA TYR A 570 -35.08 35.15 -0.36
C TYR A 570 -34.91 34.86 -1.86
N LEU A 571 -34.05 33.90 -2.19
CA LEU A 571 -33.76 33.46 -3.55
C LEU A 571 -34.55 32.18 -3.82
N LYS A 572 -35.69 32.31 -4.52
CA LYS A 572 -36.60 31.18 -4.80
C LYS A 572 -35.91 30.02 -5.51
N ASP A 573 -35.08 30.32 -6.51
CA ASP A 573 -34.40 29.31 -7.34
C ASP A 573 -33.37 28.48 -6.56
N HIS A 574 -32.85 29.04 -5.46
CA HIS A 574 -31.86 28.39 -4.60
C HIS A 574 -32.43 27.94 -3.25
N ARG A 575 -33.73 28.17 -3.00
CA ARG A 575 -34.44 27.89 -1.75
C ARG A 575 -33.67 28.33 -0.49
N THR A 576 -33.15 29.56 -0.52
CA THR A 576 -32.30 30.09 0.56
C THR A 576 -32.24 31.61 0.53
N TYR A 577 -31.77 32.20 1.62
CA TYR A 577 -31.51 33.62 1.73
C TYR A 577 -30.16 34.01 1.13
N ARG A 578 -30.12 35.19 0.50
CA ARG A 578 -28.92 35.71 -0.17
C ARG A 578 -27.80 36.08 0.80
N ASP A 579 -28.17 36.54 1.99
CA ASP A 579 -27.24 37.08 2.98
C ASP A 579 -27.27 36.24 4.27
N ARG A 580 -26.27 36.46 5.12
CA ARG A 580 -26.21 35.96 6.50
C ARG A 580 -25.98 37.13 7.42
N LEU A 581 -26.72 37.14 8.53
CA LEU A 581 -26.52 38.10 9.61
C LEU A 581 -25.75 37.41 10.73
N VAL A 582 -24.68 38.05 11.18
CA VAL A 582 -23.83 37.58 12.28
C VAL A 582 -23.74 38.65 13.35
N VAL A 583 -24.02 38.27 14.58
CA VAL A 583 -23.84 39.11 15.78
C VAL A 583 -22.57 38.65 16.49
N TYR A 584 -21.69 39.59 16.80
CA TYR A 584 -20.42 39.37 17.51
C TYR A 584 -20.49 39.98 18.91
N THR A 585 -19.90 39.32 19.89
CA THR A 585 -19.85 39.75 21.31
C THR A 585 -18.44 39.86 21.84
#